data_AF-A0A7V9ZLP5-F1
#
_entry.id   AF-A0A7V9ZLP5-F1
#
_cell.length_a   1.000
_cell.length_b   1.000
_cell.length_c   1.000
_cell.angle_alpha   90.00
_cell.angle_beta   90.00
_cell.angle_gamma   90.00
#
_symmetry.space_group_name_H-M   'P 1'
#
loop_
_entity.id
_entity.type
_entity.pdbx_description
1 polymer ?
#
loop_
_entity_poly.entity_id
_entity_poly.type
_entity_poly.pdbx_seq_one_letter_code
_entity_poly.pdbx_strand_id
1 'polypeptide(L)'
;MRRSICFCVPSIALAGDINTWKFVYTTSTGLPKGSKMKFDLGSKGRDIDWQVPTSNLKKGSNVIYGKLENGKIVQGKEVDNPNSYTPDFEFVLASEIPVGGTFTICIGCPKDDPKSSKVHGTRAQTDSQRRRPFNLYIDPTGKGRYGEAEVFSMDIRGNVLEFISILAPSYVVRNKRFNVIVRFEDHYGNLTSEAPADTLIELSHEHLRENLNWKLFVPETGFISLPNLYFNEPGVYTITLKNTLTKETFRSPPIRCFAENNKSLFWGLLHGESERIDSTENIEDCLRYFRDDKAMNFFATSSFESQEETSNEICKLICQNTADFDEAERFTALIGFQWQGASGEEGLRQFIYPKDNRLIMRKKDAKYNTLKKIYKSFVPKELIS
;
A
#
# COMPACT_ATOMS: atom_id res chain seq x y z
N MET A 1 7.17 -27.23 22.51
CA MET A 1 5.79 -27.14 21.98
C MET A 1 5.90 -26.97 20.47
N ARG A 2 5.37 -27.89 19.65
CA ARG A 2 5.43 -27.73 18.18
C ARG A 2 4.51 -26.58 17.78
N ARG A 3 4.99 -25.67 16.95
CA ARG A 3 4.18 -24.59 16.36
C ARG A 3 3.74 -25.01 14.96
N SER A 4 2.58 -24.54 14.56
CA SER A 4 2.12 -24.59 13.17
C SER A 4 3.09 -23.81 12.29
N ILE A 5 3.16 -24.17 11.01
CA ILE A 5 4.02 -23.50 10.03
C ILE A 5 3.15 -23.10 8.84
N CYS A 6 3.25 -21.84 8.45
CA CYS A 6 2.52 -21.23 7.32
C CYS A 6 3.52 -20.57 6.38
N PHE A 7 3.55 -20.95 5.11
CA PHE A 7 4.35 -20.26 4.10
C PHE A 7 3.69 -20.31 2.72
N CYS A 8 4.12 -19.40 1.84
CA CYS A 8 3.61 -19.28 0.48
C CYS A 8 4.62 -19.78 -0.55
N VAL A 9 4.15 -20.34 -1.66
CA VAL A 9 4.95 -20.71 -2.82
C VAL A 9 4.27 -20.17 -4.10
N PRO A 10 4.93 -19.27 -4.85
CA PRO A 10 6.18 -18.56 -4.49
C PRO A 10 6.02 -17.68 -3.21
N SER A 11 7.13 -17.32 -2.57
CA SER A 11 7.11 -16.48 -1.36
C SER A 11 6.97 -14.98 -1.66
N ILE A 12 7.12 -14.61 -2.92
CA ILE A 12 7.01 -13.24 -3.46
C ILE A 12 6.07 -13.28 -4.66
N ALA A 13 5.25 -12.25 -4.80
CA ALA A 13 4.50 -11.95 -6.02
C ALA A 13 4.90 -10.58 -6.55
N LEU A 14 4.80 -10.40 -7.88
CA LEU A 14 4.87 -9.07 -8.48
C LEU A 14 3.46 -8.49 -8.61
N ALA A 15 3.35 -7.17 -8.48
CA ALA A 15 2.08 -6.46 -8.57
C ALA A 15 1.38 -6.77 -9.91
N GLY A 16 0.12 -7.23 -9.84
CA GLY A 16 -0.68 -7.61 -11.00
C GLY A 16 -0.26 -8.89 -11.72
N ASP A 17 0.75 -9.62 -11.22
CA ASP A 17 1.18 -10.88 -11.81
C ASP A 17 0.08 -11.96 -11.71
N ILE A 18 0.01 -12.84 -12.69
CA ILE A 18 -0.98 -13.92 -12.74
C ILE A 18 -0.22 -15.24 -12.63
N ASN A 19 -0.48 -15.96 -11.53
CA ASN A 19 0.21 -17.20 -11.23
C ASN A 19 -0.72 -18.20 -10.53
N THR A 20 -0.18 -19.39 -10.23
CA THR A 20 -0.77 -20.33 -9.29
C THR A 20 -0.02 -20.26 -7.96
N TRP A 21 -0.73 -19.81 -6.94
CA TRP A 21 -0.22 -19.52 -5.61
C TRP A 21 -0.57 -20.67 -4.67
N LYS A 22 0.39 -21.09 -3.86
CA LYS A 22 0.22 -22.19 -2.90
C LYS A 22 0.46 -21.68 -1.49
N PHE A 23 -0.48 -21.94 -0.59
CA PHE A 23 -0.40 -21.63 0.84
C PHE A 23 -0.29 -22.94 1.60
N VAL A 24 0.90 -23.21 2.13
CA VAL A 24 1.23 -24.50 2.74
C VAL A 24 1.14 -24.38 4.26
N TYR A 25 0.15 -25.04 4.83
CA TYR A 25 -0.06 -25.15 6.28
C TYR A 25 0.46 -26.50 6.79
N THR A 26 1.32 -26.48 7.80
CA THR A 26 1.75 -27.67 8.54
C THR A 26 1.17 -27.62 9.94
N THR A 27 0.41 -28.65 10.31
CA THR A 27 -0.32 -28.63 11.58
C THR A 27 0.54 -29.03 12.78
N SER A 28 0.36 -28.35 13.90
CA SER A 28 1.02 -28.67 15.18
C SER A 28 0.27 -29.71 16.00
N THR A 29 -1.00 -29.96 15.67
CA THR A 29 -1.91 -30.91 16.32
C THR A 29 -2.55 -31.82 15.26
N GLY A 30 -3.05 -32.99 15.65
CA GLY A 30 -3.76 -33.85 14.69
C GLY A 30 -5.10 -33.22 14.31
N LEU A 31 -5.38 -33.10 13.01
CA LEU A 31 -6.68 -32.63 12.52
C LEU A 31 -7.52 -33.83 12.08
N PRO A 32 -8.60 -34.19 12.80
CA PRO A 32 -9.42 -35.34 12.45
C PRO A 32 -10.18 -35.16 11.13
N LYS A 33 -10.69 -36.27 10.59
CA LYS A 33 -11.65 -36.23 9.48
C LYS A 33 -12.86 -35.37 9.89
N GLY A 34 -13.29 -34.49 8.99
CA GLY A 34 -14.42 -33.58 9.21
C GLY A 34 -14.03 -32.23 9.80
N SER A 35 -12.75 -32.00 10.16
CA SER A 35 -12.30 -30.65 10.50
C SER A 35 -12.54 -29.68 9.35
N LYS A 36 -12.85 -28.44 9.70
CA LYS A 36 -13.10 -27.35 8.76
C LYS A 36 -11.93 -26.38 8.75
N MET A 37 -11.57 -25.93 7.56
CA MET A 37 -10.52 -24.95 7.33
C MET A 37 -11.10 -23.83 6.48
N LYS A 38 -11.14 -22.61 6.99
CA LYS A 38 -11.72 -21.46 6.31
C LYS A 38 -10.62 -20.45 5.97
N PHE A 39 -10.43 -20.22 4.69
CA PHE A 39 -9.41 -19.33 4.17
C PHE A 39 -10.02 -17.99 3.78
N ASP A 40 -9.46 -16.92 4.35
CA ASP A 40 -9.78 -15.54 4.03
C ASP A 40 -8.61 -14.92 3.25
N LEU A 41 -8.92 -14.51 2.01
CA LEU A 41 -7.95 -13.92 1.08
C LEU A 41 -7.56 -12.49 1.47
N GLY A 42 -8.36 -11.83 2.33
CA GLY A 42 -8.20 -10.42 2.67
C GLY A 42 -8.45 -9.48 1.48
N SER A 43 -9.22 -9.92 0.48
CA SER A 43 -9.61 -9.07 -0.66
C SER A 43 -10.94 -8.40 -0.36
N LYS A 44 -11.14 -7.16 -0.83
CA LYS A 44 -12.44 -6.49 -0.81
C LYS A 44 -13.13 -6.52 -2.18
N GLY A 45 -12.52 -7.21 -3.14
CA GLY A 45 -13.05 -7.36 -4.50
C GLY A 45 -12.87 -6.14 -5.39
N ARG A 46 -12.02 -5.19 -4.98
CA ARG A 46 -11.70 -4.00 -5.80
C ARG A 46 -10.79 -4.39 -6.96
N ASP A 47 -10.77 -3.56 -8.01
CA ASP A 47 -9.93 -3.79 -9.19
C ASP A 47 -8.43 -3.81 -8.88
N ILE A 48 -8.01 -3.20 -7.77
CA ILE A 48 -6.63 -3.20 -7.30
C ILE A 48 -6.28 -4.39 -6.40
N ASP A 49 -7.29 -5.06 -5.83
CA ASP A 49 -7.07 -6.14 -4.85
C ASP A 49 -6.64 -7.44 -5.53
N TRP A 50 -6.22 -8.41 -4.71
CA TRP A 50 -6.04 -9.78 -5.16
C TRP A 50 -7.35 -10.30 -5.76
N GLN A 51 -7.26 -10.85 -6.98
CA GLN A 51 -8.43 -11.31 -7.70
C GLN A 51 -9.11 -12.43 -6.92
N VAL A 52 -10.41 -12.28 -6.66
CA VAL A 52 -11.20 -13.26 -5.92
C VAL A 52 -11.37 -14.52 -6.77
N PRO A 53 -10.91 -15.70 -6.32
CA PRO A 53 -11.07 -16.95 -7.05
C PRO A 53 -12.48 -17.52 -6.86
N THR A 54 -12.83 -18.53 -7.66
CA THR A 54 -14.05 -19.34 -7.41
C THR A 54 -13.71 -20.76 -6.97
N SER A 55 -14.59 -21.34 -6.17
CA SER A 55 -14.57 -22.76 -5.80
C SER A 55 -14.95 -23.71 -6.95
N ASN A 56 -15.46 -23.19 -8.07
CA ASN A 56 -15.84 -23.99 -9.24
C ASN A 56 -14.63 -24.37 -10.11
N LEU A 57 -14.04 -25.53 -9.81
CA LEU A 57 -12.88 -26.09 -10.53
C LEU A 57 -13.08 -26.26 -12.05
N LYS A 58 -14.32 -26.30 -12.55
CA LYS A 58 -14.60 -26.41 -13.99
C LYS A 58 -14.18 -25.16 -14.77
N LYS A 59 -14.03 -24.01 -14.12
CA LYS A 59 -13.56 -22.78 -14.78
C LYS A 59 -12.11 -22.88 -15.28
N GLY A 60 -11.30 -23.79 -14.71
CA GLY A 60 -9.94 -24.08 -15.17
C GLY A 60 -8.89 -22.99 -14.87
N SER A 61 -9.28 -21.74 -14.58
CA SER A 61 -8.41 -20.65 -14.15
C SER A 61 -9.14 -19.78 -13.12
N ASN A 62 -8.38 -19.05 -12.31
CA ASN A 62 -8.88 -18.28 -11.18
C ASN A 62 -9.77 -19.10 -10.24
N VAL A 63 -9.28 -20.29 -9.86
CA VAL A 63 -9.99 -21.20 -8.94
C VAL A 63 -9.20 -21.45 -7.68
N ILE A 64 -9.91 -21.86 -6.62
CA ILE A 64 -9.31 -22.21 -5.33
C ILE A 64 -9.70 -23.63 -4.91
N TYR A 65 -8.71 -24.38 -4.42
CA TYR A 65 -8.89 -25.75 -3.93
C TYR A 65 -7.84 -26.13 -2.89
N GLY A 66 -8.16 -27.09 -2.03
CA GLY A 66 -7.22 -27.70 -1.11
C GLY A 66 -6.55 -28.94 -1.70
N LYS A 67 -5.37 -29.27 -1.20
CA LYS A 67 -4.61 -30.46 -1.55
C LYS A 67 -3.97 -31.05 -0.30
N LEU A 68 -4.25 -32.33 -0.06
CA LEU A 68 -3.59 -33.11 1.00
C LEU A 68 -2.19 -33.53 0.55
N GLU A 69 -1.35 -33.91 1.50
CA GLU A 69 0.04 -34.36 1.25
C GLU A 69 0.13 -35.54 0.26
N ASN A 70 -0.84 -36.44 0.28
CA ASN A 70 -0.96 -37.56 -0.68
C ASN A 70 -1.42 -37.13 -2.09
N GLY A 71 -1.61 -35.83 -2.32
CA GLY A 71 -2.03 -35.25 -3.59
C GLY A 71 -3.54 -35.21 -3.82
N LYS A 72 -4.36 -35.77 -2.93
CA LYS A 72 -5.82 -35.74 -3.06
C LYS A 72 -6.36 -34.32 -2.96
N ILE A 73 -7.19 -33.93 -3.93
CA ILE A 73 -7.85 -32.62 -3.98
C ILE A 73 -9.02 -32.60 -2.99
N VAL A 74 -9.12 -31.49 -2.27
CA VAL A 74 -10.25 -31.13 -1.40
C VAL A 74 -10.94 -29.93 -2.03
N GLN A 75 -12.16 -30.11 -2.50
CA GLN A 75 -12.92 -29.01 -3.10
C GLN A 75 -13.37 -28.03 -2.02
N GLY A 76 -13.12 -26.74 -2.25
CA GLY A 76 -13.60 -25.67 -1.37
C GLY A 76 -15.07 -25.34 -1.62
N LYS A 77 -15.67 -24.63 -0.67
CA LYS A 77 -16.99 -24.02 -0.78
C LYS A 77 -16.90 -22.54 -0.42
N GLU A 78 -17.52 -21.69 -1.24
CA GLU A 78 -17.69 -20.27 -0.94
C GLU A 78 -18.68 -20.10 0.24
N VAL A 79 -18.29 -19.30 1.23
CA VAL A 79 -19.08 -19.01 2.44
C VAL A 79 -19.19 -17.50 2.59
N ASP A 80 -20.41 -17.00 2.75
CA ASP A 80 -20.67 -15.57 2.93
C ASP A 80 -20.03 -15.05 4.23
N ASN A 81 -19.41 -13.88 4.14
CA ASN A 81 -18.81 -13.18 5.26
C ASN A 81 -19.56 -11.86 5.48
N PRO A 82 -20.34 -11.70 6.56
CA PRO A 82 -21.12 -10.48 6.79
C PRO A 82 -20.29 -9.19 6.89
N ASN A 83 -18.99 -9.30 7.16
CA ASN A 83 -18.06 -8.19 7.32
C ASN A 83 -17.18 -7.96 6.07
N SER A 84 -17.44 -8.68 4.97
CA SER A 84 -16.69 -8.54 3.72
C SER A 84 -17.61 -8.54 2.51
N TYR A 85 -17.19 -7.88 1.44
CA TYR A 85 -17.87 -7.92 0.15
C TYR A 85 -17.54 -9.18 -0.67
N THR A 86 -16.59 -9.99 -0.20
CA THR A 86 -16.13 -11.21 -0.87
C THR A 86 -16.35 -12.43 0.03
N PRO A 87 -16.55 -13.63 -0.55
CA PRO A 87 -16.69 -14.85 0.24
C PRO A 87 -15.36 -15.27 0.87
N ASP A 88 -15.47 -16.00 1.98
CA ASP A 88 -14.40 -16.86 2.50
C ASP A 88 -14.49 -18.24 1.79
N PHE A 89 -13.43 -19.05 1.88
CA PHE A 89 -13.40 -20.38 1.28
C PHE A 89 -13.22 -21.48 2.33
N GLU A 90 -14.25 -22.30 2.54
CA GLU A 90 -14.25 -23.40 3.51
C GLU A 90 -13.89 -24.74 2.84
N PHE A 91 -12.98 -25.48 3.46
CA PHE A 91 -12.59 -26.85 3.09
C PHE A 91 -12.93 -27.80 4.23
N VAL A 92 -13.55 -28.94 3.91
CA VAL A 92 -13.86 -30.00 4.89
C VAL A 92 -12.93 -31.18 4.65
N LEU A 93 -12.16 -31.56 5.67
CA LEU A 93 -11.18 -32.63 5.54
C LEU A 93 -11.85 -33.99 5.35
N ALA A 94 -11.55 -34.67 4.24
CA ALA A 94 -12.08 -36.00 3.93
C ALA A 94 -11.36 -37.13 4.70
N SER A 95 -10.19 -36.85 5.26
CA SER A 95 -9.35 -37.75 6.05
C SER A 95 -8.61 -36.97 7.13
N GLU A 96 -8.09 -37.68 8.13
CA GLU A 96 -7.23 -37.09 9.14
C GLU A 96 -5.93 -36.54 8.52
N ILE A 97 -5.42 -35.44 9.08
CA ILE A 97 -4.06 -34.94 8.87
C ILE A 97 -3.31 -35.13 10.20
N PRO A 98 -2.29 -36.01 10.26
CA PRO A 98 -1.55 -36.26 11.49
C PRO A 98 -0.73 -35.03 11.89
N VAL A 99 -0.24 -35.02 13.14
CA VAL A 99 0.69 -33.98 13.63
C VAL A 99 1.90 -33.87 12.70
N GLY A 100 2.19 -32.66 12.22
CA GLY A 100 3.27 -32.40 11.26
C GLY A 100 2.91 -32.67 9.80
N GLY A 101 1.68 -33.16 9.52
CA GLY A 101 1.16 -33.30 8.17
C GLY A 101 0.78 -31.96 7.56
N THR A 102 0.66 -31.95 6.22
CA THR A 102 0.46 -30.72 5.46
C THR A 102 -0.90 -30.63 4.77
N PHE A 103 -1.44 -29.41 4.72
CA PHE A 103 -2.57 -29.02 3.89
C PHE A 103 -2.15 -27.83 3.02
N THR A 104 -2.28 -27.96 1.70
CA THR A 104 -1.94 -26.90 0.77
C THR A 104 -3.20 -26.31 0.16
N ILE A 105 -3.39 -25.01 0.27
CA ILE A 105 -4.43 -24.29 -0.47
C ILE A 105 -3.79 -23.76 -1.75
N CYS A 106 -4.36 -24.11 -2.90
CA CYS A 106 -3.93 -23.66 -4.22
C CYS A 106 -4.94 -22.64 -4.76
N ILE A 107 -4.44 -21.51 -5.27
CA ILE A 107 -5.22 -20.46 -5.91
C ILE A 107 -4.63 -20.19 -7.29
N GLY A 108 -5.38 -20.42 -8.36
CA GLY A 108 -4.93 -20.21 -9.73
C GLY A 108 -5.43 -21.30 -10.67
N CYS A 109 -4.51 -21.99 -11.34
CA CYS A 109 -4.82 -23.05 -12.29
C CYS A 109 -4.71 -24.44 -11.62
N PRO A 110 -5.67 -25.38 -11.84
CA PRO A 110 -5.55 -26.77 -11.34
C PRO A 110 -4.54 -27.62 -12.10
N LYS A 111 -4.23 -27.25 -13.34
CA LYS A 111 -3.31 -27.95 -14.22
C LYS A 111 -2.18 -27.00 -14.59
N ASP A 112 -0.99 -27.27 -14.09
CA ASP A 112 0.22 -26.65 -14.62
C ASP A 112 0.39 -27.16 -16.06
N ASP A 113 -0.01 -26.36 -17.06
CA ASP A 113 0.28 -26.63 -18.47
C ASP A 113 1.42 -25.71 -18.92
N PRO A 114 2.68 -26.17 -18.82
CA PRO A 114 3.84 -25.38 -19.24
C PRO A 114 3.88 -25.09 -20.75
N LYS A 115 2.93 -25.61 -21.55
CA LYS A 115 2.84 -25.38 -23.00
C LYS A 115 1.76 -24.36 -23.40
N SER A 116 0.95 -23.87 -22.47
CA SER A 116 -0.07 -22.86 -22.80
C SER A 116 0.56 -21.47 -22.92
N SER A 117 0.35 -20.80 -24.06
CA SER A 117 0.74 -19.40 -24.27
C SER A 117 -0.20 -18.39 -23.61
N LYS A 118 -1.28 -18.86 -22.97
CA LYS A 118 -2.22 -18.02 -22.22
C LYS A 118 -1.78 -17.97 -20.76
N VAL A 119 -1.73 -16.75 -20.21
CA VAL A 119 -1.48 -16.55 -18.78
C VAL A 119 -2.68 -17.10 -18.01
N HIS A 120 -2.48 -18.23 -17.33
CA HIS A 120 -3.49 -18.93 -16.55
C HIS A 120 -3.16 -18.84 -15.07
N GLY A 121 -4.15 -18.53 -14.24
CA GLY A 121 -3.94 -18.37 -12.81
C GLY A 121 -4.94 -17.42 -12.18
N THR A 122 -4.53 -16.86 -11.06
CA THR A 122 -5.22 -15.78 -10.34
C THR A 122 -4.29 -14.58 -10.29
N ARG A 123 -4.80 -13.40 -10.59
CA ARG A 123 -4.03 -12.15 -10.50
C ARG A 123 -3.77 -11.77 -9.04
N ALA A 124 -2.53 -11.46 -8.71
CA ALA A 124 -2.16 -10.78 -7.48
C ALA A 124 -2.77 -9.36 -7.43
N GLN A 125 -2.67 -8.72 -6.27
CA GLN A 125 -3.03 -7.30 -6.14
C GLN A 125 -2.07 -6.41 -6.94
N THR A 126 -2.51 -5.20 -7.28
CA THR A 126 -1.77 -4.27 -8.15
C THR A 126 -0.90 -3.27 -7.39
N ASP A 127 -0.98 -3.26 -6.06
CA ASP A 127 -0.17 -2.43 -5.17
C ASP A 127 0.91 -3.26 -4.47
N SER A 128 2.10 -2.69 -4.32
CA SER A 128 3.17 -3.31 -3.54
C SER A 128 2.85 -3.28 -2.04
N GLN A 129 3.04 -4.40 -1.35
CA GLN A 129 2.78 -4.55 0.08
C GLN A 129 3.74 -5.55 0.70
N ARG A 130 4.42 -5.15 1.77
CA ARG A 130 5.26 -6.07 2.56
C ARG A 130 4.41 -6.94 3.47
N ARG A 131 4.76 -8.22 3.56
CA ARG A 131 4.12 -9.19 4.45
C ARG A 131 2.59 -9.18 4.38
N ARG A 132 2.03 -9.07 3.17
CA ARG A 132 0.58 -9.15 2.92
C ARG A 132 0.01 -10.39 3.64
N PRO A 133 -0.94 -10.22 4.57
CA PRO A 133 -1.50 -11.32 5.32
C PRO A 133 -2.54 -12.10 4.51
N PHE A 134 -2.63 -13.40 4.77
CA PHE A 134 -3.75 -14.26 4.39
C PHE A 134 -4.11 -15.11 5.60
N ASN A 135 -5.40 -15.22 5.92
CA ASN A 135 -5.83 -15.81 7.18
C ASN A 135 -6.44 -17.20 6.96
N LEU A 136 -6.04 -18.15 7.80
CA LEU A 136 -6.59 -19.50 7.82
C LEU A 136 -7.15 -19.82 9.20
N TYR A 137 -8.46 -19.90 9.26
CA TYR A 137 -9.20 -20.28 10.46
C TYR A 137 -9.43 -21.79 10.47
N ILE A 138 -9.15 -22.43 11.59
CA ILE A 138 -9.26 -23.90 11.72
C ILE A 138 -10.25 -24.24 12.82
N ASP A 139 -11.18 -25.15 12.51
CA ASP A 139 -12.09 -25.78 13.47
C ASP A 139 -11.88 -27.30 13.44
N PRO A 140 -11.10 -27.85 14.38
CA PRO A 140 -10.89 -29.29 14.48
C PRO A 140 -12.18 -30.09 14.72
N THR A 141 -13.22 -29.47 15.29
CA THR A 141 -14.48 -30.13 15.66
C THR A 141 -15.48 -30.25 14.52
N GLY A 142 -15.30 -29.44 13.47
CA GLY A 142 -16.21 -29.38 12.31
C GLY A 142 -17.58 -28.74 12.59
N LYS A 143 -17.75 -28.08 13.74
CA LYS A 143 -19.02 -27.45 14.18
C LYS A 143 -19.16 -25.98 13.78
N GLY A 144 -18.23 -25.44 12.99
CA GLY A 144 -18.18 -24.03 12.60
C GLY A 144 -17.63 -23.10 13.69
N ARG A 145 -16.86 -23.65 14.65
CA ARG A 145 -16.26 -22.90 15.75
C ARG A 145 -14.79 -22.64 15.47
N TYR A 146 -14.53 -21.54 14.79
CA TYR A 146 -13.18 -21.14 14.40
C TYR A 146 -12.43 -20.50 15.57
N GLY A 147 -11.18 -20.92 15.77
CA GLY A 147 -10.25 -20.27 16.70
C GLY A 147 -9.52 -19.07 16.07
N GLU A 148 -8.43 -18.66 16.71
CA GLU A 148 -7.48 -17.68 16.15
C GLU A 148 -6.97 -18.12 14.77
N ALA A 149 -6.71 -17.14 13.90
CA ALA A 149 -6.22 -17.39 12.56
C ALA A 149 -4.73 -17.78 12.55
N GLU A 150 -4.41 -18.77 11.74
CA GLU A 150 -3.06 -18.99 11.25
C GLU A 150 -2.79 -18.03 10.09
N VAL A 151 -1.69 -17.28 10.16
CA VAL A 151 -1.40 -16.20 9.20
C VAL A 151 -0.30 -16.63 8.23
N PHE A 152 -0.60 -16.58 6.93
CA PHE A 152 0.41 -16.58 5.88
C PHE A 152 0.85 -15.15 5.57
N SER A 153 2.12 -14.96 5.22
CA SER A 153 2.63 -13.68 4.75
C SER A 153 3.33 -13.86 3.40
N MET A 154 3.05 -12.96 2.47
CA MET A 154 3.72 -12.87 1.17
C MET A 154 4.15 -11.43 0.91
N ASP A 155 5.32 -11.22 0.32
CA ASP A 155 5.71 -9.89 -0.15
C ASP A 155 5.18 -9.66 -1.57
N ILE A 156 4.48 -8.55 -1.78
CA ILE A 156 4.06 -8.07 -3.09
C ILE A 156 5.00 -6.93 -3.48
N ARG A 157 5.77 -7.10 -4.56
CA ARG A 157 6.73 -6.11 -5.04
C ARG A 157 6.20 -5.40 -6.29
N GLY A 158 6.76 -4.23 -6.60
CA GLY A 158 6.50 -3.60 -7.90
C GLY A 158 6.88 -4.52 -9.05
N ASN A 159 6.12 -4.47 -10.13
CA ASN A 159 6.35 -5.26 -11.34
C ASN A 159 7.50 -4.65 -12.18
N VAL A 160 7.70 -5.15 -13.40
CA VAL A 160 8.75 -4.68 -14.30
C VAL A 160 8.72 -3.17 -14.46
N LEU A 161 9.89 -2.54 -14.38
CA LEU A 161 10.10 -1.11 -14.59
C LEU A 161 9.51 -0.66 -15.92
N GLU A 162 8.64 0.35 -15.86
CA GLU A 162 8.00 0.95 -17.03
C GLU A 162 8.15 2.47 -17.06
N PHE A 163 8.08 3.13 -15.90
CA PHE A 163 8.14 4.59 -15.79
C PHE A 163 9.25 5.05 -14.86
N ILE A 164 9.86 6.20 -15.18
CA ILE A 164 10.78 6.89 -14.28
C ILE A 164 10.25 8.29 -13.99
N SER A 165 9.77 8.49 -12.77
CA SER A 165 9.25 9.77 -12.29
C SER A 165 10.37 10.62 -11.67
N ILE A 166 10.49 11.87 -12.13
CA ILE A 166 11.52 12.83 -11.67
C ILE A 166 10.83 13.95 -10.89
N LEU A 167 10.97 13.89 -9.57
CA LEU A 167 10.37 14.84 -8.64
C LEU A 167 11.41 15.88 -8.23
N ALA A 168 11.22 17.11 -8.69
CA ALA A 168 12.07 18.24 -8.35
C ALA A 168 11.22 19.36 -7.72
N PRO A 169 11.81 20.21 -6.84
CA PRO A 169 11.12 21.39 -6.35
C PRO A 169 10.70 22.27 -7.52
N SER A 170 9.45 22.73 -7.51
CA SER A 170 8.94 23.57 -8.59
C SER A 170 9.61 24.95 -8.59
N TYR A 171 9.95 25.48 -7.40
CA TYR A 171 10.64 26.75 -7.20
C TYR A 171 12.00 26.55 -6.53
N VAL A 172 13.05 27.11 -7.14
CA VAL A 172 14.40 27.10 -6.60
C VAL A 172 15.04 28.50 -6.74
N VAL A 173 16.13 28.73 -6.03
CA VAL A 173 16.88 30.00 -6.10
C VAL A 173 18.26 29.72 -6.67
N ARG A 174 18.75 30.63 -7.51
CA ARG A 174 20.10 30.57 -8.07
C ARG A 174 21.13 30.31 -6.98
N ASN A 175 22.07 29.40 -7.24
CA ASN A 175 23.14 28.96 -6.33
C ASN A 175 22.67 28.33 -5.02
N LYS A 176 21.36 28.15 -4.78
CA LYS A 176 20.87 27.33 -3.67
C LYS A 176 20.77 25.89 -4.12
N ARG A 177 21.25 25.00 -3.25
CA ARG A 177 21.22 23.56 -3.48
C ARG A 177 19.83 23.02 -3.23
N PHE A 178 19.44 22.05 -4.04
CA PHE A 178 18.22 21.27 -3.87
C PHE A 178 18.46 19.81 -4.25
N ASN A 179 17.56 18.96 -3.78
CA ASN A 179 17.58 17.53 -4.10
C ASN A 179 16.51 17.23 -5.15
N VAL A 180 16.75 16.18 -5.93
CA VAL A 180 15.80 15.67 -6.90
C VAL A 180 15.59 14.19 -6.59
N ILE A 181 14.33 13.79 -6.53
CA ILE A 181 13.95 12.42 -6.25
C ILE A 181 13.63 11.74 -7.58
N VAL A 182 14.22 10.58 -7.79
CA VAL A 182 14.00 9.73 -8.95
C VAL A 182 13.33 8.46 -8.47
N ARG A 183 12.18 8.15 -9.05
CA ARG A 183 11.37 6.98 -8.73
C ARG A 183 11.28 6.08 -9.94
N PHE A 184 11.60 4.82 -9.72
CA PHE A 184 11.54 3.75 -10.70
C PHE A 184 10.25 3.00 -10.46
N GLU A 185 9.34 3.07 -11.41
CA GLU A 185 7.95 2.70 -11.22
C GLU A 185 7.51 1.62 -12.22
N ASP A 186 6.71 0.67 -11.74
CA ASP A 186 5.98 -0.25 -12.61
C ASP A 186 4.76 0.45 -13.25
N HIS A 187 4.03 -0.27 -14.10
CA HIS A 187 2.81 0.23 -14.74
C HIS A 187 1.76 0.79 -13.75
N TYR A 188 1.72 0.24 -12.53
CA TYR A 188 0.76 0.61 -11.49
C TYR A 188 1.28 1.75 -10.60
N GLY A 189 2.48 2.28 -10.86
CA GLY A 189 3.09 3.35 -10.06
C GLY A 189 3.64 2.88 -8.71
N ASN A 190 3.95 1.58 -8.55
CA ASN A 190 4.71 1.05 -7.42
C ASN A 190 6.20 1.22 -7.66
N LEU A 191 6.96 1.45 -6.58
CA LEU A 191 8.42 1.42 -6.68
C LEU A 191 8.89 0.01 -7.05
N THR A 192 9.85 -0.07 -7.97
CA THR A 192 10.36 -1.35 -8.47
C THR A 192 11.87 -1.35 -8.71
N SER A 193 12.47 -2.51 -8.45
CA SER A 193 13.82 -2.87 -8.86
C SER A 193 13.86 -3.93 -9.95
N GLU A 194 12.70 -4.39 -10.41
CA GLU A 194 12.57 -5.38 -11.48
C GLU A 194 12.85 -4.71 -12.83
N ALA A 195 14.13 -4.61 -13.17
CA ALA A 195 14.60 -4.08 -14.44
C ALA A 195 15.60 -5.07 -15.07
N PRO A 196 15.74 -5.09 -16.42
CA PRO A 196 16.81 -5.83 -17.06
C PRO A 196 18.18 -5.48 -16.46
N ALA A 197 19.06 -6.47 -16.29
CA ALA A 197 20.34 -6.31 -15.58
C ALA A 197 21.24 -5.19 -16.15
N ASP A 198 21.14 -4.93 -17.46
CA ASP A 198 21.91 -3.89 -18.16
C ASP A 198 21.21 -2.51 -18.17
N THR A 199 20.14 -2.33 -17.40
CA THR A 199 19.41 -1.06 -17.34
C THR A 199 20.27 0.00 -16.67
N LEU A 200 20.66 0.99 -17.47
CA LEU A 200 21.46 2.12 -17.02
C LEU A 200 20.77 3.42 -17.44
N ILE A 201 20.59 4.33 -16.48
CA ILE A 201 19.93 5.61 -16.68
C ILE A 201 20.96 6.73 -16.71
N GLU A 202 20.96 7.50 -17.79
CA GLU A 202 21.80 8.68 -17.96
C GLU A 202 21.01 9.95 -17.63
N LEU A 203 21.54 10.74 -16.71
CA LEU A 203 21.05 12.10 -16.46
C LEU A 203 21.70 13.04 -17.47
N SER A 204 20.88 13.75 -18.24
CA SER A 204 21.35 14.77 -19.18
C SER A 204 20.50 16.04 -19.06
N HIS A 205 21.13 17.21 -19.07
CA HIS A 205 20.43 18.46 -19.27
C HIS A 205 21.38 19.49 -19.87
N GLU A 206 20.92 20.21 -20.90
CA GLU A 206 21.67 21.27 -21.59
C GLU A 206 22.05 22.49 -20.71
N HIS A 207 21.56 22.59 -19.48
CA HIS A 207 21.76 23.75 -18.60
C HIS A 207 21.91 23.39 -17.10
N LEU A 208 21.89 22.12 -16.70
CA LEU A 208 22.57 21.75 -15.46
C LEU A 208 24.06 21.80 -15.75
N ARG A 209 24.83 22.36 -14.81
CA ARG A 209 26.30 22.43 -14.76
C ARG A 209 27.01 21.71 -15.92
N GLU A 210 27.85 22.43 -16.66
CA GLU A 210 28.77 21.80 -17.64
C GLU A 210 29.36 20.52 -17.02
N ASN A 211 29.11 19.36 -17.66
CA ASN A 211 29.64 18.03 -17.32
C ASN A 211 28.92 17.17 -16.25
N LEU A 212 27.63 17.39 -15.94
CA LEU A 212 26.84 16.41 -15.16
C LEU A 212 26.46 15.18 -16.00
N ASN A 213 27.41 14.25 -16.18
CA ASN A 213 27.17 12.93 -16.78
C ASN A 213 27.07 11.88 -15.68
N TRP A 214 25.88 11.74 -15.09
CA TRP A 214 25.62 10.67 -14.11
C TRP A 214 25.02 9.45 -14.79
N LYS A 215 25.53 8.29 -14.39
CA LYS A 215 25.04 6.98 -14.77
C LYS A 215 24.47 6.33 -13.50
N LEU A 216 23.17 6.07 -13.50
CA LEU A 216 22.42 5.56 -12.37
C LEU A 216 21.98 4.13 -12.67
N PHE A 217 22.18 3.24 -11.69
CA PHE A 217 21.57 1.92 -11.68
C PHE A 217 20.18 2.01 -11.05
N VAL A 218 19.27 1.12 -11.45
CA VAL A 218 17.98 0.95 -10.76
C VAL A 218 18.27 0.38 -9.37
N PRO A 219 17.96 1.10 -8.27
CA PRO A 219 18.27 0.63 -6.93
C PRO A 219 17.27 -0.45 -6.49
N GLU A 220 17.64 -1.28 -5.52
CA GLU A 220 16.74 -2.30 -4.97
C GLU A 220 15.42 -1.73 -4.42
N THR A 221 15.45 -0.48 -3.93
CA THR A 221 14.31 0.24 -3.38
C THR A 221 13.39 0.87 -4.45
N GLY A 222 13.82 0.91 -5.71
CA GLY A 222 13.15 1.68 -6.76
C GLY A 222 13.17 3.21 -6.54
N PHE A 223 14.00 3.71 -5.63
CA PHE A 223 14.00 5.11 -5.21
C PHE A 223 15.42 5.67 -5.02
N ILE A 224 15.72 6.83 -5.62
CA ILE A 224 17.01 7.53 -5.48
C ILE A 224 16.78 9.01 -5.17
N SER A 225 17.55 9.55 -4.22
CA SER A 225 17.71 10.99 -4.03
C SER A 225 19.02 11.46 -4.67
N LEU A 226 18.94 12.38 -5.62
CA LEU A 226 20.04 13.05 -6.29
C LEU A 226 20.33 14.37 -5.55
N PRO A 227 21.39 14.44 -4.74
CA PRO A 227 21.58 15.58 -3.85
C PRO A 227 22.34 16.72 -4.51
N ASN A 228 22.21 17.92 -3.93
CA ASN A 228 23.08 19.07 -4.19
C ASN A 228 23.09 19.60 -5.64
N LEU A 229 21.97 19.46 -6.36
CA LEU A 229 21.79 20.11 -7.65
C LEU A 229 21.52 21.61 -7.44
N TYR A 230 21.93 22.45 -8.38
CA TYR A 230 21.68 23.89 -8.36
C TYR A 230 21.74 24.46 -9.77
N PHE A 231 21.05 25.57 -9.99
CA PHE A 231 21.17 26.37 -11.20
C PHE A 231 21.98 27.64 -10.91
N ASN A 232 22.86 28.00 -11.83
CA ASN A 232 23.70 29.19 -11.75
C ASN A 232 23.03 30.43 -12.36
N GLU A 233 21.92 30.27 -13.07
CA GLU A 233 21.19 31.38 -13.69
C GLU A 233 19.68 31.28 -13.39
N PRO A 234 18.96 32.42 -13.33
CA PRO A 234 17.50 32.43 -13.29
C PRO A 234 16.93 31.94 -14.61
N GLY A 235 15.88 31.12 -14.58
CA GLY A 235 15.38 30.46 -15.78
C GLY A 235 14.25 29.49 -15.50
N VAL A 236 13.86 28.73 -16.53
CA VAL A 236 12.97 27.57 -16.40
C VAL A 236 13.74 26.36 -16.92
N TYR A 237 13.80 25.31 -16.12
CA TYR A 237 14.64 24.14 -16.36
C TYR A 237 13.82 22.85 -16.31
N THR A 238 14.29 21.80 -16.99
CA THR A 238 13.63 20.49 -17.02
C THR A 238 14.68 19.38 -16.99
N ILE A 239 14.70 18.62 -15.90
CA ILE A 239 15.64 17.51 -15.74
C ILE A 239 15.22 16.36 -16.64
N THR A 240 16.17 15.80 -17.37
CA THR A 240 15.92 14.69 -18.31
C THR A 240 16.77 13.47 -17.92
N LEU A 241 16.11 12.32 -17.84
CA LEU A 241 16.74 11.01 -17.68
C LEU A 241 16.53 10.19 -18.95
N LYS A 242 17.55 9.46 -19.38
CA LYS A 242 17.51 8.60 -20.57
C LYS A 242 17.84 7.17 -20.18
N ASN A 243 16.95 6.24 -20.51
CA ASN A 243 17.25 4.82 -20.41
C ASN A 243 18.15 4.42 -21.59
N THR A 244 19.37 3.98 -21.30
CA THR A 244 20.35 3.65 -22.36
C THR A 244 20.02 2.35 -23.09
N LEU A 245 19.23 1.46 -22.50
CA LEU A 245 18.80 0.20 -23.09
C LEU A 245 17.59 0.43 -24.02
N THR A 246 16.48 0.96 -23.49
CA THR A 246 15.24 1.17 -24.24
C THR A 246 15.26 2.43 -25.11
N LYS A 247 16.21 3.35 -24.86
CA LYS A 247 16.33 4.69 -25.46
C LYS A 247 15.21 5.66 -25.06
N GLU A 248 14.32 5.26 -24.16
CA GLU A 248 13.26 6.12 -23.64
C GLU A 248 13.83 7.31 -22.85
N THR A 249 13.06 8.40 -22.86
CA THR A 249 13.45 9.66 -22.22
C THR A 249 12.34 10.11 -21.30
N PHE A 250 12.69 10.38 -20.04
CA PHE A 250 11.80 10.83 -18.98
C PHE A 250 12.16 12.24 -18.57
N ARG A 251 11.16 13.08 -18.29
CA ARG A 251 11.34 14.51 -18.00
C ARG A 251 10.63 14.91 -16.72
N SER A 252 11.27 15.75 -15.91
CA SER A 252 10.63 16.37 -14.77
C SER A 252 9.59 17.40 -15.21
N PRO A 253 8.65 17.79 -14.33
CA PRO A 253 7.94 19.06 -14.48
C PRO A 253 8.92 20.25 -14.56
N PRO A 254 8.49 21.40 -15.09
CA PRO A 254 9.32 22.61 -15.15
C PRO A 254 9.73 23.10 -13.75
N ILE A 255 10.99 23.50 -13.63
CA ILE A 255 11.58 24.08 -12.42
C ILE A 255 11.86 25.54 -12.67
N ARG A 256 11.23 26.43 -11.92
CA ARG A 256 11.48 27.88 -12.00
C ARG A 256 12.63 28.24 -11.05
N CYS A 257 13.76 28.66 -11.62
CA CYS A 257 14.86 29.23 -10.86
C CYS A 257 14.73 30.75 -10.83
N PHE A 258 14.68 31.31 -9.63
CA PHE A 258 14.63 32.75 -9.39
C PHE A 258 16.01 33.30 -9.03
N ALA A 259 16.26 34.59 -9.31
CA ALA A 259 17.44 35.28 -8.81
C ALA A 259 17.42 35.35 -7.28
N GLU A 260 16.26 35.72 -6.73
CA GLU A 260 15.92 35.72 -5.31
C GLU A 260 14.43 35.32 -5.18
N ASN A 261 14.06 34.60 -4.12
CA ASN A 261 12.69 34.18 -3.88
C ASN A 261 12.43 33.97 -2.38
N ASN A 262 11.24 34.35 -1.93
CA ASN A 262 10.75 34.16 -0.57
C ASN A 262 9.57 33.17 -0.47
N LYS A 263 9.16 32.55 -1.58
CA LYS A 263 8.06 31.57 -1.63
C LYS A 263 8.58 30.19 -1.98
N SER A 264 8.07 29.18 -1.29
CA SER A 264 8.29 27.77 -1.65
C SER A 264 6.98 27.15 -2.10
N LEU A 265 7.06 26.20 -3.03
CA LEU A 265 5.94 25.34 -3.40
C LEU A 265 6.17 23.95 -2.82
N PHE A 266 5.12 23.43 -2.20
CA PHE A 266 5.10 22.11 -1.58
C PHE A 266 3.90 21.33 -2.10
N TRP A 267 4.08 20.03 -2.24
CA TRP A 267 3.07 19.09 -2.74
C TRP A 267 2.67 18.13 -1.64
N GLY A 268 1.39 17.86 -1.51
CA GLY A 268 0.87 17.05 -0.42
C GLY A 268 -0.64 17.04 -0.37
N LEU A 269 -1.18 16.40 0.67
CA LEU A 269 -2.62 16.26 0.88
C LEU A 269 -3.02 16.96 2.17
N LEU A 270 -4.06 17.80 2.10
CA LEU A 270 -4.72 18.40 3.28
C LEU A 270 -5.92 17.55 3.75
N HIS A 271 -6.30 16.57 2.95
CA HIS A 271 -7.29 15.55 3.26
C HIS A 271 -6.68 14.24 2.75
N GLY A 272 -5.99 13.56 3.64
CA GLY A 272 -5.09 12.47 3.33
C GLY A 272 -5.79 11.12 3.33
N GLU A 273 -6.19 10.68 2.14
CA GLU A 273 -6.71 9.33 1.91
C GLU A 273 -5.83 8.58 0.89
N SER A 274 -5.90 7.26 0.93
CA SER A 274 -5.27 6.39 -0.06
C SER A 274 -6.26 5.33 -0.52
N GLU A 275 -6.34 5.12 -1.83
CA GLU A 275 -7.11 4.00 -2.37
C GLU A 275 -6.49 2.65 -1.98
N ARG A 276 -5.17 2.63 -1.72
CA ARG A 276 -4.40 1.41 -1.44
C ARG A 276 -4.44 1.05 0.04
N ILE A 277 -4.36 2.04 0.91
CA ILE A 277 -4.15 1.88 2.34
C ILE A 277 -5.21 2.67 3.08
N ASP A 278 -5.94 1.99 3.97
CA ASP A 278 -6.89 2.65 4.84
C ASP A 278 -6.15 3.59 5.80
N SER A 279 -6.40 4.89 5.69
CA SER A 279 -5.74 5.94 6.48
C SER A 279 -6.15 5.93 7.95
N THR A 280 -7.27 5.28 8.29
CA THR A 280 -7.82 5.22 9.65
C THR A 280 -7.37 3.96 10.36
N GLU A 281 -7.45 2.80 9.70
CA GLU A 281 -7.03 1.52 10.28
C GLU A 281 -5.51 1.29 10.22
N ASN A 282 -4.84 1.82 9.19
CA ASN A 282 -3.41 1.60 8.95
C ASN A 282 -2.67 2.88 8.57
N ILE A 283 -2.74 3.85 9.48
CA ILE A 283 -2.12 5.17 9.32
C ILE A 283 -0.59 5.11 9.15
N GLU A 284 0.10 4.17 9.79
CA GLU A 284 1.57 4.04 9.66
C GLU A 284 1.96 3.76 8.21
N ASP A 285 1.35 2.74 7.60
CA ASP A 285 1.63 2.38 6.21
C ASP A 285 1.20 3.50 5.26
N CYS A 286 0.11 4.21 5.55
CA CYS A 286 -0.36 5.35 4.75
C CYS A 286 0.65 6.51 4.77
N LEU A 287 1.13 6.92 5.95
CA LEU A 287 2.15 7.96 6.10
C LEU A 287 3.47 7.55 5.43
N ARG A 288 3.89 6.29 5.62
CA ARG A 288 5.07 5.73 4.97
C ARG A 288 4.95 5.78 3.46
N TYR A 289 3.81 5.38 2.90
CA TYR A 289 3.55 5.47 1.47
C TYR A 289 3.64 6.90 0.96
N PHE A 290 3.03 7.89 1.63
CA PHE A 290 3.09 9.27 1.14
C PHE A 290 4.47 9.92 1.30
N ARG A 291 5.19 9.63 2.39
CA ARG A 291 6.52 10.18 2.67
C ARG A 291 7.61 9.51 1.84
N ASP A 292 7.67 8.18 1.87
CA ASP A 292 8.80 7.41 1.38
C ASP A 292 8.57 6.94 -0.06
N ASP A 293 7.35 6.51 -0.41
CA ASP A 293 7.06 6.03 -1.77
C ASP A 293 6.66 7.18 -2.69
N LYS A 294 5.80 8.10 -2.20
CA LYS A 294 5.29 9.22 -2.99
C LYS A 294 6.18 10.46 -2.94
N ALA A 295 7.05 10.58 -1.94
CA ALA A 295 7.90 11.74 -1.69
C ALA A 295 7.12 13.06 -1.64
N MET A 296 5.95 13.05 -1.02
CA MET A 296 5.19 14.26 -0.73
C MET A 296 5.92 15.11 0.32
N ASN A 297 5.63 16.40 0.35
CA ASN A 297 6.16 17.32 1.34
C ASN A 297 5.29 17.41 2.59
N PHE A 298 3.98 17.15 2.47
CA PHE A 298 3.09 17.15 3.62
C PHE A 298 1.91 16.19 3.44
N PHE A 299 1.32 15.80 4.57
CA PHE A 299 0.11 14.98 4.62
C PHE A 299 -0.70 15.38 5.86
N ALA A 300 -2.00 15.57 5.71
CA ALA A 300 -2.92 15.76 6.82
C ALA A 300 -3.93 14.62 6.88
N THR A 301 -4.10 14.02 8.06
CA THR A 301 -5.08 12.94 8.27
C THR A 301 -6.51 13.42 8.02
N SER A 302 -7.45 12.50 7.79
CA SER A 302 -8.86 12.84 7.49
C SER A 302 -9.88 11.93 8.17
N SER A 303 -9.50 11.18 9.20
CA SER A 303 -10.44 10.32 9.94
C SER A 303 -11.63 11.11 10.49
N PHE A 304 -12.78 10.45 10.60
CA PHE A 304 -13.98 11.06 11.19
C PHE A 304 -13.81 11.30 12.69
N GLU A 305 -14.40 12.37 13.18
CA GLU A 305 -14.45 12.72 14.59
C GLU A 305 -15.33 11.79 15.44
N SER A 306 -16.22 11.02 14.80
CA SER A 306 -17.13 10.10 15.47
C SER A 306 -16.34 8.99 16.21
N GLN A 307 -16.77 8.61 17.40
CA GLN A 307 -16.14 7.52 18.16
C GLN A 307 -16.47 6.14 17.61
N GLU A 308 -17.56 6.04 16.84
CA GLU A 308 -18.00 4.80 16.20
C GLU A 308 -17.07 4.43 15.04
N GLU A 309 -16.60 5.43 14.29
CA GLU A 309 -15.64 5.22 13.20
C GLU A 309 -14.19 5.31 13.68
N THR A 310 -13.87 6.31 14.52
CA THR A 310 -12.52 6.52 15.04
C THR A 310 -12.53 6.46 16.55
N SER A 311 -12.28 5.27 17.10
CA SER A 311 -12.21 5.04 18.55
C SER A 311 -11.12 5.90 19.21
N ASN A 312 -11.10 5.95 20.54
CA ASN A 312 -10.06 6.70 21.24
C ASN A 312 -8.67 6.07 21.07
N GLU A 313 -8.60 4.75 20.94
CA GLU A 313 -7.38 3.99 20.70
C GLU A 313 -6.83 4.29 19.30
N ILE A 314 -7.69 4.25 18.28
CA ILE A 314 -7.32 4.59 16.89
C ILE A 314 -6.88 6.06 16.81
N CYS A 315 -7.62 6.98 17.43
CA CYS A 315 -7.25 8.40 17.47
C CYS A 315 -5.87 8.63 18.09
N LYS A 316 -5.54 7.94 19.20
CA LYS A 316 -4.20 8.01 19.81
C LYS A 316 -3.13 7.45 18.88
N LEU A 317 -3.41 6.33 18.20
CA LEU A 317 -2.49 5.73 17.24
C LEU A 317 -2.19 6.68 16.08
N ILE A 318 -3.23 7.33 15.53
CA ILE A 318 -3.09 8.36 14.48
C ILE A 318 -2.23 9.51 14.98
N CYS A 319 -2.55 10.09 16.15
CA CYS A 319 -1.77 11.21 16.68
C CYS A 319 -0.29 10.83 16.89
N GLN A 320 -0.04 9.63 17.43
CA GLN A 320 1.32 9.14 17.66
C GLN A 320 2.08 8.98 16.34
N ASN A 321 1.52 8.29 15.36
CA ASN A 321 2.15 8.09 14.05
C ASN A 321 2.37 9.42 13.31
N THR A 322 1.42 10.35 13.37
CA THR A 322 1.60 11.69 12.78
C THR A 322 2.81 12.40 13.39
N ALA A 323 2.99 12.36 14.72
CA ALA A 323 4.19 12.92 15.35
C ALA A 323 5.48 12.19 14.98
N ASP A 324 5.46 10.85 14.94
CA ASP A 324 6.64 10.04 14.67
C ASP A 324 7.11 10.15 13.21
N PHE A 325 6.20 10.44 12.28
CA PHE A 325 6.51 10.62 10.86
C PHE A 325 6.82 12.07 10.47
N ASP A 326 6.46 13.05 11.30
CA ASP A 326 6.82 14.46 11.07
C ASP A 326 8.35 14.62 11.10
N GLU A 327 8.93 14.94 9.95
CA GLU A 327 10.37 15.06 9.76
C GLU A 327 10.67 16.45 9.22
N ALA A 328 11.21 17.30 10.11
CA ALA A 328 11.53 18.68 9.79
C ALA A 328 12.33 18.80 8.48
N GLU A 329 11.96 19.77 7.64
CA GLU A 329 12.57 20.05 6.34
C GLU A 329 12.40 18.94 5.27
N ARG A 330 11.75 17.82 5.58
CA ARG A 330 11.50 16.72 4.63
C ARG A 330 10.00 16.44 4.42
N PHE A 331 9.26 16.21 5.50
CA PHE A 331 7.86 15.79 5.44
C PHE A 331 7.09 16.32 6.65
N THR A 332 6.08 17.15 6.40
CA THR A 332 5.21 17.68 7.45
C THR A 332 3.95 16.82 7.60
N ALA A 333 3.84 16.13 8.72
CA ALA A 333 2.66 15.32 9.04
C ALA A 333 1.73 16.13 9.96
N LEU A 334 0.50 16.33 9.51
CA LEU A 334 -0.50 17.18 10.17
C LEU A 334 -1.66 16.33 10.68
N ILE A 335 -2.17 16.66 11.86
CA ILE A 335 -3.44 16.11 12.31
C ILE A 335 -4.56 16.89 11.63
N GLY A 336 -5.26 16.21 10.74
CA GLY A 336 -6.57 16.64 10.25
C GLY A 336 -7.66 15.62 10.55
N PHE A 337 -8.91 16.05 10.47
CA PHE A 337 -10.06 15.18 10.69
C PHE A 337 -11.32 15.79 10.08
N GLN A 338 -12.25 14.91 9.76
CA GLN A 338 -13.55 15.27 9.27
C GLN A 338 -14.51 15.50 10.43
N TRP A 339 -15.21 16.63 10.43
CA TRP A 339 -16.27 16.95 11.37
C TRP A 339 -17.59 17.10 10.60
N GLN A 340 -18.60 16.33 11.00
CA GLN A 340 -19.88 16.29 10.33
C GLN A 340 -20.94 17.05 11.13
N GLY A 341 -21.39 18.18 10.62
CA GLY A 341 -22.46 18.99 11.20
C GLY A 341 -23.86 18.57 10.79
N ALA A 342 -24.86 19.39 11.12
CA ALA A 342 -26.23 19.15 10.67
C ALA A 342 -26.35 19.24 9.14
N SER A 343 -27.04 18.29 8.52
CA SER A 343 -27.28 18.26 7.08
C SER A 343 -28.09 19.48 6.64
N GLY A 344 -27.68 20.13 5.55
CA GLY A 344 -28.32 21.34 5.03
C GLY A 344 -27.93 22.65 5.73
N GLU A 345 -27.23 22.60 6.87
CA GLU A 345 -26.78 23.79 7.60
C GLU A 345 -25.25 23.89 7.63
N GLU A 346 -24.60 22.90 8.25
CA GLU A 346 -23.16 22.93 8.53
C GLU A 346 -22.38 22.01 7.60
N GLY A 347 -22.97 20.86 7.22
CA GLY A 347 -22.36 19.89 6.33
C GLY A 347 -21.07 19.28 6.89
N LEU A 348 -20.25 18.73 6.00
CA LEU A 348 -18.95 18.13 6.34
C LEU A 348 -17.83 19.17 6.22
N ARG A 349 -16.91 19.17 7.19
CA ARG A 349 -15.74 20.06 7.22
C ARG A 349 -14.47 19.28 7.51
N GLN A 350 -13.39 19.61 6.81
CA GLN A 350 -12.05 19.08 7.10
C GLN A 350 -11.31 20.10 7.96
N PHE A 351 -11.02 19.75 9.21
CA PHE A 351 -10.25 20.58 10.12
C PHE A 351 -8.80 20.09 10.18
N ILE A 352 -7.83 21.01 10.28
CA ILE A 352 -6.40 20.68 10.35
C ILE A 352 -5.71 21.54 11.42
N TYR A 353 -4.90 20.91 12.26
CA TYR A 353 -4.03 21.57 13.23
C TYR A 353 -2.65 21.85 12.62
N PRO A 354 -2.26 23.13 12.41
CA PRO A 354 -1.03 23.44 11.68
C PRO A 354 0.27 23.31 12.50
N LYS A 355 0.19 23.31 13.83
CA LYS A 355 1.38 23.42 14.71
C LYS A 355 1.36 22.50 15.94
N ASP A 356 0.21 21.93 16.27
CA ASP A 356 0.06 21.18 17.50
C ASP A 356 -0.45 19.78 17.20
N ASN A 357 0.16 18.80 17.87
CA ASN A 357 -0.32 17.43 17.84
C ASN A 357 -1.48 17.26 18.85
N ARG A 358 -2.61 17.90 18.55
CA ARG A 358 -3.83 17.86 19.39
C ARG A 358 -4.67 16.64 19.04
N LEU A 359 -5.34 16.10 20.05
CA LEU A 359 -6.36 15.07 19.83
C LEU A 359 -7.50 15.63 18.96
N ILE A 360 -8.06 14.74 18.13
CA ILE A 360 -9.23 15.02 17.31
C ILE A 360 -10.38 15.53 18.19
N MET A 361 -10.95 16.70 17.85
CA MET A 361 -12.13 17.23 18.53
C MET A 361 -13.30 16.27 18.37
N ARG A 362 -14.06 16.03 19.44
CA ARG A 362 -15.23 15.17 19.37
C ARG A 362 -16.50 16.01 19.32
N LYS A 363 -17.39 15.75 18.36
CA LYS A 363 -18.70 16.42 18.27
C LYS A 363 -19.57 16.25 19.52
N LYS A 364 -19.39 15.14 20.26
CA LYS A 364 -20.07 14.91 21.55
C LYS A 364 -19.64 15.90 22.65
N ASP A 365 -18.50 16.58 22.49
CA ASP A 365 -18.08 17.65 23.40
C ASP A 365 -18.91 18.92 23.16
N ALA A 366 -19.56 19.41 24.22
CA ALA A 366 -20.39 20.61 24.19
C ALA A 366 -19.65 21.87 23.70
N LYS A 367 -18.31 21.88 23.78
CA LYS A 367 -17.45 22.96 23.27
C LYS A 367 -17.30 22.93 21.74
N TYR A 368 -17.45 21.77 21.10
CA TYR A 368 -17.18 21.56 19.67
C TYR A 368 -18.38 20.97 18.90
N ASN A 369 -19.58 21.04 19.46
CA ASN A 369 -20.76 20.41 18.88
C ASN A 369 -21.45 21.22 17.76
N THR A 370 -20.97 22.43 17.46
CA THR A 370 -21.41 23.24 16.31
C THR A 370 -20.23 24.03 15.72
N LEU A 371 -20.28 24.36 14.42
CA LEU A 371 -19.24 25.16 13.75
C LEU A 371 -19.04 26.52 14.40
N LYS A 372 -20.13 27.17 14.83
CA LYS A 372 -20.09 28.47 15.51
C LYS A 372 -19.27 28.40 16.80
N LYS A 373 -19.36 27.31 17.55
CA LYS A 373 -18.58 27.13 18.78
C LYS A 373 -17.12 26.79 18.50
N ILE A 374 -16.87 25.97 17.47
CA ILE A 374 -15.52 25.67 17.00
C ILE A 374 -14.81 26.97 16.60
N TYR A 375 -15.35 27.77 15.68
CA TYR A 375 -14.70 29.01 15.23
C TYR A 375 -14.55 30.08 16.33
N LYS A 376 -15.35 30.03 17.39
CA LYS A 376 -15.15 30.88 18.58
C LYS A 376 -14.03 30.39 19.49
N SER A 377 -13.71 29.10 19.45
CA SER A 377 -12.76 28.45 20.35
C SER A 377 -11.30 28.48 19.85
N PHE A 378 -11.08 28.79 18.57
CA PHE A 378 -9.76 28.80 17.95
C PHE A 378 -9.48 30.14 17.29
N VAL A 379 -8.22 30.60 17.39
CA VAL A 379 -7.78 31.74 16.58
C VAL A 379 -7.42 31.29 15.16
N PRO A 380 -7.45 32.17 14.14
CA PRO A 380 -7.25 31.78 12.73
C PRO A 380 -5.93 31.06 12.39
N LYS A 381 -4.94 31.08 13.29
CA LYS A 381 -3.64 30.41 13.10
C LYS A 381 -3.55 29.03 13.75
N GLU A 382 -4.53 28.65 14.57
CA GLU A 382 -4.54 27.37 15.30
C GLU A 382 -5.30 26.26 14.56
N LEU A 383 -6.18 26.64 13.63
CA LEU A 383 -7.08 25.71 12.96
C LEU A 383 -7.32 26.18 11.51
N ILE A 384 -7.07 25.29 10.55
CA ILE A 384 -7.50 25.45 9.16
C ILE A 384 -8.80 24.65 9.00
N SER A 385 -9.76 25.16 8.23
CA SER A 385 -11.05 24.50 7.95
C SER A 385 -11.46 24.63 6.50
#